data_AF-A0A935MFR0-F1
#
_entry.id   AF-A0A935MFR0-F1
#
_cell.length_a   1.000
_cell.length_b   1.000
_cell.length_c   1.000
_cell.angle_alpha   90.00
_cell.angle_beta   90.00
_cell.angle_gamma   90.00
#
_symmetry.space_group_name_H-M   'P 1'
#
loop_
_entity.id
_entity.type
_entity.pdbx_description
1 polymer ?
#
loop_
_entity_poly.entity_id
_entity_poly.type
_entity_poly.pdbx_seq_one_letter_code
_entity_poly.pdbx_strand_id
1 'polypeptide(L)'
;MSEGLRAGTPGRATGHVIRDSSLGLVPETLQPILDLQDAIWHRASVGPAIMEMLRLRNARTVNCVFCKSVRYDIARADGLTEDKVEQIDDGFSHSTLSEREKLVLAFADLYLRTPDRVDPALAARLRREFTPEQIAHMAIGLTTCHALSRCAVSLGGMPESLPVMEMPVPA
;
A
#
# COMPACT_ATOMS: atom_id res chain seq x y z
N MET A 1 -21.17 8.09 18.34
CA MET A 1 -20.76 9.52 18.30
C MET A 1 -20.35 9.81 16.88
N SER A 2 -20.90 10.86 16.26
CA SER A 2 -20.70 11.18 14.85
C SER A 2 -19.21 11.44 14.56
N GLU A 3 -18.52 10.50 13.92
CA GLU A 3 -17.19 10.75 13.35
C GLU A 3 -17.37 11.53 12.04
N GLY A 4 -17.68 12.82 12.20
CA GLY A 4 -17.78 13.76 11.08
C GLY A 4 -16.48 13.80 10.27
N LEU A 5 -16.65 14.04 8.96
CA LEU A 5 -15.57 14.34 8.03
C LEU A 5 -14.64 15.42 8.58
N ARG A 6 -13.33 15.16 8.59
CA ARG A 6 -12.34 16.07 9.19
C ARG A 6 -11.88 17.14 8.20
N ALA A 7 -12.00 16.91 6.90
CA ALA A 7 -11.95 17.94 5.86
C ALA A 7 -12.69 17.46 4.59
N GLY A 8 -13.49 18.37 4.01
CA GLY A 8 -14.49 18.20 2.94
C GLY A 8 -14.39 17.00 2.00
N THR A 9 -15.50 16.24 1.90
CA THR A 9 -15.87 15.52 0.67
C THR A 9 -16.51 16.48 -0.33
N PRO A 10 -16.54 16.13 -1.64
CA PRO A 10 -17.35 16.86 -2.61
C PRO A 10 -18.80 16.99 -2.13
N GLY A 11 -19.44 18.14 -2.37
CA GLY A 11 -20.84 18.39 -1.99
C GLY A 11 -21.87 17.47 -2.68
N ARG A 12 -21.43 16.56 -3.56
CA ARG A 12 -22.24 15.56 -4.24
C ARG A 12 -21.43 14.25 -4.38
N ALA A 13 -21.87 13.20 -3.71
CA ALA A 13 -21.31 11.85 -3.87
C ALA A 13 -21.85 11.21 -5.16
N THR A 14 -20.95 10.78 -6.03
CA THR A 14 -21.24 10.09 -7.29
C THR A 14 -21.32 8.57 -7.12
N GLY A 15 -20.92 8.05 -5.95
CA GLY A 15 -20.78 6.62 -5.68
C GLY A 15 -19.46 6.04 -6.19
N HIS A 16 -18.62 6.85 -6.83
CA HIS A 16 -17.34 6.42 -7.39
C HIS A 16 -16.20 6.82 -6.45
N VAL A 17 -15.54 5.82 -5.84
CA VAL A 17 -14.54 6.02 -4.78
C VAL A 17 -13.47 7.05 -5.15
N ILE A 18 -12.93 7.02 -6.37
CA ILE A 18 -11.91 7.99 -6.81
C ILE A 18 -12.47 9.41 -7.01
N ARG A 19 -13.63 9.57 -7.69
CA ARG A 19 -14.25 10.88 -7.95
C ARG A 19 -14.76 11.54 -6.68
N ASP A 20 -15.15 10.72 -5.72
CA ASP A 20 -15.62 11.19 -4.42
C ASP A 20 -14.47 11.36 -3.40
N SER A 21 -13.23 11.04 -3.79
CA SER A 21 -12.02 11.23 -2.98
C SER A 21 -11.37 12.60 -3.20
N SER A 22 -10.31 12.89 -2.45
CA SER A 22 -9.46 14.06 -2.65
C SER A 22 -8.92 14.19 -4.08
N LEU A 23 -8.69 13.08 -4.78
CA LEU A 23 -8.24 13.10 -6.17
C LEU A 23 -9.30 13.64 -7.14
N GLY A 24 -10.59 13.48 -6.81
CA GLY A 24 -11.69 14.09 -7.56
C GLY A 24 -11.88 15.58 -7.27
N LEU A 25 -11.44 16.05 -6.10
CA LEU A 25 -11.47 17.47 -5.72
C LEU A 25 -10.31 18.28 -6.30
N VAL A 26 -9.18 17.62 -6.57
CA VAL A 26 -7.97 18.23 -7.16
C VAL A 26 -7.58 17.46 -8.43
N PRO A 27 -8.43 17.50 -9.48
CA PRO A 27 -8.33 16.62 -10.64
C PRO A 27 -7.02 16.77 -11.43
N GLU A 28 -6.35 17.92 -11.33
CA GLU A 28 -5.03 18.16 -11.93
C GLU A 28 -3.93 17.22 -11.39
N THR A 29 -4.13 16.62 -10.21
CA THR A 29 -3.21 15.64 -9.62
C THR A 29 -3.46 14.21 -10.08
N LEU A 30 -4.63 13.93 -10.65
CA LEU A 30 -5.06 12.57 -10.94
C LEU A 30 -4.17 11.90 -11.99
N GLN A 31 -3.97 12.53 -13.15
CA GLN A 31 -3.17 11.92 -14.23
C GLN A 31 -1.72 11.66 -13.81
N PRO A 32 -0.98 12.61 -13.19
CA PRO A 32 0.37 12.32 -12.71
C PRO A 32 0.45 11.17 -11.69
N ILE A 33 -0.58 11.00 -10.85
CA ILE A 33 -0.64 9.90 -9.89
C ILE A 33 -0.88 8.57 -10.63
N LEU A 34 -1.75 8.53 -11.63
CA LEU A 34 -1.99 7.34 -12.45
C LEU A 34 -0.73 6.93 -13.22
N ASP A 35 -0.04 7.87 -13.86
CA ASP A 35 1.22 7.61 -14.56
C ASP A 35 2.30 7.03 -13.62
N LEU A 36 2.34 7.54 -12.38
CA LEU A 36 3.24 7.01 -11.35
C LEU A 36 2.84 5.61 -10.89
N GLN A 37 1.54 5.32 -10.72
CA GLN A 37 1.06 3.98 -10.39
C GLN A 37 1.39 2.98 -11.51
N ASP A 38 1.17 3.34 -12.78
CA ASP A 38 1.55 2.50 -13.92
C ASP A 38 3.05 2.15 -13.90
N ALA A 39 3.91 3.14 -13.67
CA ALA A 39 5.35 2.92 -13.54
C ALA A 39 5.73 1.99 -12.38
N ILE A 40 5.01 2.08 -11.26
CA ILE A 40 5.24 1.27 -10.04
C ILE A 40 4.72 -0.17 -10.17
N TRP A 41 3.62 -0.39 -10.88
CA TRP A 41 2.95 -1.71 -10.88
C TRP A 41 3.15 -2.49 -12.17
N HIS A 42 3.21 -1.83 -13.31
CA HIS A 42 3.27 -2.48 -14.62
C HIS A 42 4.67 -2.43 -15.25
N ARG A 43 5.50 -1.45 -14.87
CA ARG A 43 6.86 -1.28 -15.40
C ARG A 43 7.93 -1.63 -14.37
N ALA A 44 7.57 -2.49 -13.41
CA ALA A 44 8.32 -2.72 -12.19
C ALA A 44 9.45 -3.74 -12.33
N SER A 45 10.54 -3.51 -11.60
CA SER A 45 11.62 -4.49 -11.38
C SER A 45 11.30 -5.48 -10.26
N VAL A 46 10.16 -5.29 -9.58
CA VAL A 46 9.66 -6.05 -8.44
C VAL A 46 8.31 -6.67 -8.80
N GLY A 47 8.11 -7.95 -8.45
CA GLY A 47 6.86 -8.65 -8.73
C GLY A 47 5.64 -8.02 -8.05
N PRO A 48 4.45 -8.00 -8.70
CA PRO A 48 3.24 -7.42 -8.14
C PRO A 48 2.86 -7.95 -6.74
N ALA A 49 3.06 -9.24 -6.45
CA ALA A 49 2.74 -9.79 -5.13
C ALA A 49 3.59 -9.14 -4.02
N ILE A 50 4.88 -8.91 -4.28
CA ILE A 50 5.80 -8.26 -3.32
C ILE A 50 5.41 -6.80 -3.08
N MET A 51 5.06 -6.07 -4.15
CA MET A 51 4.58 -4.69 -4.04
C MET A 51 3.26 -4.61 -3.26
N GLU A 52 2.37 -5.57 -3.46
CA GLU A 52 1.09 -5.65 -2.75
C GLU A 52 1.26 -5.96 -1.27
N MET A 53 2.24 -6.79 -0.90
CA MET A 53 2.59 -7.02 0.51
C MET A 53 3.05 -5.73 1.21
N LEU A 54 3.86 -4.89 0.54
CA LEU A 54 4.24 -3.57 1.05
C LEU A 54 3.03 -2.67 1.24
N ARG A 55 2.17 -2.58 0.21
CA ARG A 55 0.96 -1.76 0.23
C ARG A 55 0.02 -2.17 1.37
N LEU A 56 -0.21 -3.46 1.56
CA LEU A 56 -1.08 -4.00 2.61
C LEU A 56 -0.50 -3.79 4.01
N ARG A 57 0.83 -3.95 4.17
CA ARG A 57 1.49 -3.63 5.45
C ARG A 57 1.35 -2.15 5.80
N ASN A 58 1.55 -1.26 4.82
CA ASN A 58 1.27 0.17 4.99
C ASN A 58 -0.20 0.43 5.34
N ALA A 59 -1.13 -0.16 4.61
CA ALA A 59 -2.57 0.05 4.82
C ALA A 59 -3.00 -0.30 6.25
N ARG A 60 -2.43 -1.36 6.84
CA ARG A 60 -2.64 -1.73 8.24
C ARG A 60 -2.02 -0.72 9.19
N THR A 61 -0.77 -0.33 8.97
CA THR A 61 -0.04 0.63 9.83
C THR A 61 -0.72 2.00 9.88
N VAL A 62 -1.22 2.52 8.75
CA VAL A 62 -1.94 3.81 8.72
C VAL A 62 -3.45 3.69 8.95
N ASN A 63 -3.94 2.47 9.12
CA ASN A 63 -5.35 2.13 9.28
C ASN A 63 -6.27 2.64 8.15
N CYS A 64 -5.82 2.57 6.88
CA CYS A 64 -6.66 2.89 5.73
C CYS A 64 -7.63 1.74 5.42
N VAL A 65 -8.92 1.89 5.76
CA VAL A 65 -9.95 0.84 5.62
C VAL A 65 -10.14 0.41 4.17
N PHE A 66 -10.25 1.36 3.24
CA PHE A 66 -10.33 1.06 1.81
C PHE A 66 -9.10 0.28 1.34
N CYS A 67 -7.90 0.78 1.65
CA CYS A 67 -6.65 0.17 1.24
C CYS A 67 -6.51 -1.27 1.77
N LYS A 68 -6.89 -1.55 3.03
CA LYS A 68 -6.88 -2.91 3.60
C LYS A 68 -7.79 -3.89 2.84
N SER A 69 -8.83 -3.37 2.21
CA SER A 69 -9.90 -4.16 1.57
C SER A 69 -9.61 -4.46 0.10
N VAL A 70 -8.76 -3.67 -0.55
CA VAL A 70 -8.35 -3.89 -1.94
C VAL A 70 -7.40 -5.07 -2.08
N ARG A 71 -7.57 -5.84 -3.15
CA ARG A 71 -6.60 -6.79 -3.73
C ARG A 71 -6.41 -6.43 -5.19
N TYR A 72 -5.17 -6.15 -5.59
CA TYR A 72 -4.88 -5.99 -7.01
C TYR A 72 -4.86 -7.34 -7.73
N ASP A 73 -5.57 -7.41 -8.86
CA ASP A 73 -5.69 -8.60 -9.71
C ASP A 73 -4.32 -9.16 -10.14
N ILE A 74 -3.40 -8.28 -10.55
CA ILE A 74 -2.04 -8.66 -10.94
C ILE A 74 -1.25 -9.27 -9.78
N ALA A 75 -1.49 -8.85 -8.54
CA ALA A 75 -0.81 -9.39 -7.37
C ALA A 75 -1.36 -10.78 -6.99
N ARG A 76 -2.67 -10.98 -7.16
CA ARG A 76 -3.29 -12.31 -7.02
C ARG A 76 -2.79 -13.27 -8.09
N ALA A 77 -2.71 -12.81 -9.33
CA ALA A 77 -2.15 -13.58 -10.44
C ALA A 77 -0.67 -13.95 -10.20
N ASP A 78 0.07 -13.08 -9.49
CA ASP A 78 1.47 -13.29 -9.07
C ASP A 78 1.60 -14.09 -7.75
N GLY A 79 0.52 -14.77 -7.29
CA GLY A 79 0.59 -15.71 -6.18
C GLY A 79 0.41 -15.12 -4.78
N LEU A 80 -0.19 -13.92 -4.67
CA LEU A 80 -0.71 -13.43 -3.39
C LEU A 80 -2.06 -14.07 -3.07
N THR A 81 -2.09 -14.91 -2.04
CA THR A 81 -3.32 -15.55 -1.52
C THR A 81 -3.83 -14.85 -0.27
N GLU A 82 -5.10 -15.03 0.08
CA GLU A 82 -5.63 -14.47 1.34
C GLU A 82 -4.92 -15.05 2.57
N ASP A 83 -4.54 -16.33 2.56
CA ASP A 83 -3.73 -16.94 3.63
C ASP A 83 -2.41 -16.17 3.87
N LYS A 84 -1.77 -15.67 2.80
CA LYS A 84 -0.58 -14.80 2.95
C LYS A 84 -0.96 -13.43 3.46
N VAL A 85 -2.07 -12.85 3.00
CA VAL A 85 -2.54 -11.53 3.44
C VAL A 85 -2.88 -11.50 4.92
N GLU A 86 -3.48 -12.57 5.46
CA GLU A 86 -3.76 -12.72 6.88
C GLU A 86 -2.49 -12.67 7.74
N GLN A 87 -1.38 -13.19 7.21
CA GLN A 87 -0.06 -13.20 7.85
C GLN A 87 0.69 -11.87 7.75
N ILE A 88 0.16 -10.87 7.02
CA ILE A 88 0.69 -9.50 6.99
C ILE A 88 0.21 -8.75 8.24
N ASP A 89 0.64 -9.19 9.42
CA ASP A 89 0.29 -8.58 10.71
C ASP A 89 1.55 -8.25 11.53
N ASP A 90 1.42 -7.79 12.77
CA ASP A 90 2.59 -7.47 13.61
C ASP A 90 3.40 -8.72 14.05
N GLY A 91 2.86 -9.91 13.85
CA GLY A 91 3.50 -11.21 14.12
C GLY A 91 4.11 -11.88 12.88
N PHE A 92 4.19 -11.19 11.73
CA PHE A 92 4.64 -11.77 10.46
C PHE A 92 6.00 -12.49 10.55
N SER A 93 6.87 -12.12 11.50
CA SER A 93 8.16 -12.78 11.73
C SER A 93 8.02 -14.27 12.08
N HIS A 94 6.94 -14.65 12.76
CA HIS A 94 6.62 -16.02 13.18
C HIS A 94 5.69 -16.76 12.20
N SER A 95 5.35 -16.12 11.08
CA SER A 95 4.45 -16.66 10.08
C SER A 95 5.11 -17.73 9.19
N THR A 96 4.31 -18.35 8.33
CA THR A 96 4.75 -19.30 7.28
C THR A 96 5.20 -18.62 5.99
N LEU A 97 5.15 -17.29 5.93
CA LEU A 97 5.70 -16.51 4.81
C LEU A 97 7.17 -16.88 4.59
N SER A 98 7.60 -16.86 3.32
CA SER A 98 8.99 -17.05 2.96
C SER A 98 9.89 -15.98 3.57
N GLU A 99 11.17 -16.27 3.71
CA GLU A 99 12.14 -15.28 4.21
C GLU A 99 12.18 -14.02 3.36
N ARG A 100 11.98 -14.14 2.04
CA ARG A 100 11.90 -13.01 1.11
C ARG A 100 10.69 -12.12 1.42
N GLU A 101 9.52 -12.72 1.64
CA GLU A 101 8.28 -12.02 1.96
C GLU A 101 8.35 -11.35 3.35
N LYS A 102 8.88 -12.04 4.36
CA LYS A 102 9.13 -11.45 5.69
C LYS A 102 10.08 -10.26 5.61
N LEU A 103 11.10 -10.33 4.77
CA LEU A 103 12.08 -9.26 4.59
C LEU A 103 11.44 -8.00 3.97
N VAL A 104 10.46 -8.18 3.09
CA VAL A 104 9.66 -7.08 2.50
C VAL A 104 8.81 -6.40 3.57
N LEU A 105 8.17 -7.17 4.45
CA LEU A 105 7.38 -6.61 5.56
C LEU A 105 8.27 -5.89 6.58
N ALA A 106 9.45 -6.42 6.87
CA ALA A 106 10.44 -5.76 7.73
C ALA A 106 10.97 -4.46 7.10
N PHE A 107 11.17 -4.42 5.78
CA PHE A 107 11.51 -3.19 5.06
C PHE A 107 10.39 -2.15 5.14
N ALA A 108 9.13 -2.58 5.04
CA ALA A 108 7.98 -1.71 5.22
C ALA A 108 7.98 -1.07 6.62
N ASP A 109 8.19 -1.88 7.66
CA ASP A 109 8.22 -1.40 9.05
C ASP A 109 9.39 -0.44 9.31
N LEU A 110 10.57 -0.73 8.74
CA LEU A 110 11.71 0.19 8.78
C LEU A 110 11.32 1.56 8.22
N TYR A 111 10.73 1.62 7.03
CA TYR A 111 10.31 2.86 6.39
C TYR A 111 9.22 3.59 7.21
N LEU A 112 8.22 2.86 7.70
CA LEU A 112 7.04 3.44 8.36
C LEU A 112 7.31 3.89 9.80
N ARG A 113 8.28 3.29 10.49
CA ARG A 113 8.50 3.50 11.93
C ARG A 113 9.83 4.16 12.25
N THR A 114 10.93 3.74 11.61
CA THR A 114 12.29 4.15 11.98
C THR A 114 13.21 4.34 10.77
N PRO A 115 12.85 5.22 9.80
CA PRO A 115 13.60 5.36 8.55
C PRO A 115 15.04 5.87 8.75
N ASP A 116 15.33 6.50 9.89
CA ASP A 116 16.65 7.00 10.30
C ASP A 116 17.52 5.94 11.01
N ARG A 117 16.95 4.79 11.38
CA ARG A 117 17.64 3.74 12.15
C ARG A 117 17.57 2.41 11.44
N VAL A 118 18.49 2.22 10.50
CA VAL A 118 18.62 0.95 9.78
C VAL A 118 19.50 0.00 10.57
N ASP A 119 18.95 -1.13 10.99
CA ASP A 119 19.73 -2.27 11.49
C ASP A 119 20.67 -2.77 10.37
N PRO A 120 22.01 -2.77 10.57
CA PRO A 120 22.96 -3.26 9.57
C PRO A 120 22.68 -4.70 9.11
N ALA A 121 22.17 -5.56 9.99
CA ALA A 121 21.83 -6.93 9.64
C ALA A 121 20.63 -7.00 8.67
N LEU A 122 19.59 -6.19 8.91
CA LEU A 122 18.46 -6.03 7.98
C LEU A 122 18.93 -5.49 6.62
N ALA A 123 19.78 -4.45 6.62
CA ALA A 123 20.33 -3.89 5.39
C ALA A 123 21.16 -4.91 4.59
N ALA A 124 21.97 -5.72 5.26
CA ALA A 124 22.75 -6.78 4.62
C ALA A 124 21.85 -7.87 4.02
N ARG A 125 20.79 -8.28 4.72
CA ARG A 125 19.79 -9.23 4.20
C ARG A 125 19.07 -8.66 2.97
N LEU A 126 18.61 -7.40 3.03
CA LEU A 126 17.96 -6.73 1.90
C LEU A 126 18.85 -6.71 0.66
N ARG A 127 20.13 -6.32 0.81
CA ARG A 127 21.09 -6.27 -0.31
C ARG A 127 21.47 -7.64 -0.86
N ARG A 128 21.25 -8.72 -0.11
CA ARG A 128 21.46 -10.09 -0.59
C ARG A 128 20.28 -10.60 -1.41
N GLU A 129 19.05 -10.27 -0.99
CA GLU A 129 17.84 -10.76 -1.63
C GLU A 129 17.36 -9.87 -2.79
N PHE A 130 17.63 -8.56 -2.74
CA PHE A 130 17.13 -7.58 -3.69
C PHE A 130 18.27 -6.77 -4.29
N THR A 131 18.15 -6.45 -5.58
CA THR A 131 19.06 -5.51 -6.22
C THR A 131 18.85 -4.08 -5.68
N PRO A 132 19.84 -3.17 -5.82
CA PRO A 132 19.65 -1.77 -5.45
C PRO A 132 18.44 -1.13 -6.14
N GLU A 133 18.19 -1.47 -7.41
CA GLU A 133 17.03 -1.02 -8.17
C GLU A 133 15.71 -1.51 -7.55
N GLN A 134 15.64 -2.79 -7.17
CA GLN A 134 14.44 -3.35 -6.53
C GLN A 134 14.16 -2.71 -5.18
N ILE A 135 15.20 -2.46 -4.37
CA ILE A 135 15.06 -1.76 -3.08
C ILE A 135 14.53 -0.34 -3.29
N ALA A 136 15.08 0.39 -4.26
CA ALA A 136 14.62 1.73 -4.61
C ALA A 136 13.16 1.71 -5.12
N HIS A 137 12.81 0.75 -5.98
CA HIS A 137 11.46 0.56 -6.49
C HIS A 137 10.46 0.32 -5.34
N MET A 138 10.78 -0.61 -4.43
CA MET A 138 9.96 -0.87 -3.24
C MET A 138 9.78 0.40 -2.39
N ALA A 139 10.84 1.18 -2.19
CA ALA A 139 10.77 2.43 -1.43
C ALA A 139 9.85 3.47 -2.08
N ILE A 140 9.92 3.63 -3.40
CA ILE A 140 9.08 4.55 -4.17
C ILE A 140 7.61 4.10 -4.08
N GLY A 141 7.32 2.83 -4.36
CA GLY A 141 5.95 2.32 -4.30
C GLY A 141 5.34 2.40 -2.90
N LEU A 142 6.13 2.09 -1.86
CA LEU A 142 5.70 2.25 -0.47
C LEU A 142 5.43 3.72 -0.14
N THR A 143 6.29 4.64 -0.59
CA THR A 143 6.10 6.09 -0.39
C THR A 143 4.81 6.59 -1.04
N THR A 144 4.55 6.20 -2.29
CA THR A 144 3.32 6.56 -3.02
C THR A 144 2.09 6.03 -2.30
N CYS A 145 2.10 4.75 -1.90
CA CYS A 145 0.99 4.15 -1.15
C CYS A 145 0.77 4.84 0.20
N HIS A 146 1.85 5.16 0.91
CA HIS A 146 1.81 5.84 2.20
C HIS A 146 1.22 7.23 2.08
N ALA A 147 1.63 8.02 1.09
CA ALA A 147 1.11 9.37 0.84
C ALA A 147 -0.40 9.35 0.55
N LEU A 148 -0.85 8.50 -0.38
CA LEU A 148 -2.25 8.41 -0.78
C LEU A 148 -3.15 7.90 0.36
N SER A 149 -2.71 6.86 1.06
CA SER A 149 -3.46 6.31 2.19
C SER A 149 -3.55 7.28 3.36
N ARG A 150 -2.47 8.00 3.70
CA ARG A 150 -2.51 9.06 4.71
C ARG A 150 -3.42 10.21 4.32
N CYS A 151 -3.41 10.62 3.06
CA CYS A 151 -4.33 11.65 2.56
C CYS A 151 -5.78 11.21 2.82
N ALA A 152 -6.17 10.02 2.38
CA ALA A 152 -7.51 9.48 2.60
C ALA A 152 -7.88 9.38 4.08
N VAL A 153 -6.99 8.83 4.93
CA VAL A 153 -7.21 8.73 6.38
C VAL A 153 -7.38 10.10 7.03
N SER A 154 -6.57 11.09 6.65
CA SER A 154 -6.58 12.41 7.28
C SER A 154 -7.86 13.20 7.02
N LEU A 155 -8.51 12.97 5.88
CA LEU A 155 -9.76 13.63 5.48
C LEU A 155 -11.00 12.99 6.13
N GLY A 156 -10.89 11.71 6.53
CA GLY A 156 -12.00 10.96 7.13
C GLY A 156 -13.03 10.48 6.12
N GLY A 157 -14.23 10.12 6.58
CA GLY A 157 -15.32 9.64 5.73
C GLY A 157 -15.22 8.18 5.29
N MET A 158 -14.22 7.43 5.75
CA MET A 158 -14.16 5.98 5.56
C MET A 158 -15.12 5.26 6.53
N PRO A 159 -15.78 4.17 6.08
CA PRO A 159 -16.57 3.34 6.97
C PRO A 159 -15.67 2.58 7.96
N GLU A 160 -16.28 1.96 8.97
CA GLU A 160 -15.57 1.13 9.95
C GLU A 160 -14.91 -0.10 9.30
N SER A 161 -15.58 -0.69 8.31
CA SER A 161 -15.10 -1.84 7.54
C SER A 161 -15.64 -1.84 6.11
N LEU A 162 -14.96 -2.60 5.24
CA LEU A 162 -15.38 -2.88 3.88
C LEU A 162 -15.11 -4.37 3.59
N PRO A 163 -15.92 -5.02 2.73
CA PRO A 163 -15.59 -6.36 2.24
C PRO A 163 -14.31 -6.34 1.41
N VAL A 164 -13.63 -7.49 1.31
CA VAL A 164 -12.50 -7.65 0.38
C VAL A 164 -12.99 -7.44 -1.06
N MET A 165 -12.26 -6.64 -1.82
CA MET A 165 -12.57 -6.28 -3.21
C MET A 165 -11.37 -6.53 -4.10
N GLU A 166 -11.60 -7.19 -5.22
CA GLU A 166 -10.62 -7.35 -6.28
C GLU A 166 -10.80 -6.24 -7.31
N MET A 167 -9.70 -5.61 -7.74
CA MET A 167 -9.73 -4.56 -8.75
C MET A 167 -8.41 -4.49 -9.52
N PRO A 168 -8.41 -3.97 -10.76
CA PRO A 168 -7.19 -3.62 -11.45
C PRO A 168 -6.44 -2.50 -10.72
N VAL A 169 -5.13 -2.42 -10.93
CA VAL A 169 -4.36 -1.22 -10.56
C VAL A 169 -4.93 -0.02 -11.32
N PRO A 170 -5.22 1.11 -10.65
CA PRO A 170 -5.63 2.33 -11.34
C PRO A 170 -4.55 2.79 -12.32
N ALA A 171 -4.94 2.93 -13.59
CA ALA A 171 -4.14 3.46 -14.69
C ALA A 171 -4.94 4.55 -15.43
#